data_AF-A0A9D8ZBZ8-F1
#
_entry.id   AF-A0A9D8ZBZ8-F1
#
_cell.length_a   1.000
_cell.length_b   1.000
_cell.length_c   1.000
_cell.angle_alpha   90.00
_cell.angle_beta   90.00
_cell.angle_gamma   90.00
#
_symmetry.space_group_name_H-M   'P 1'
#
loop_
_entity.id
_entity.type
_entity.pdbx_description
1 polymer ?
#
loop_
_entity_poly.entity_id
_entity_poly.type
_entity_poly.pdbx_seq_one_letter_code
_entity_poly.pdbx_strand_id
1 'polypeptide(L)'
;NRSFISVILGGFGGDDAAAAAGDQEERPFKRGSAEDAAFIMKNASKVIIVPGYGMAVAQAQHALKEMCDKLKEEGVEAQVPYDEVFELEDINSDFRNSEVAFVIGANDVTNPAAKTDTTSPIYGMPVLDVENAGTVLFIKRSMGSGYAGIQNELFFRDNTMMLLSDAKKMVEDIVKSL
;
A
#
# COMPACT_ATOMS: atom_id res chain seq x y z
N ASN A 1 18.67 7.75 6.14
CA ASN A 1 20.00 8.17 5.65
C ASN A 1 20.89 6.94 5.46
N ARG A 2 20.81 6.23 4.30
CA ARG A 2 21.65 5.04 4.02
C ARG A 2 22.87 5.47 3.21
N SER A 3 24.07 5.09 3.66
CA SER A 3 25.34 5.48 3.02
C SER A 3 25.49 4.89 1.61
N PHE A 4 25.94 5.72 0.67
CA PHE A 4 26.15 5.42 -0.75
C PHE A 4 27.05 4.19 -0.99
N ILE A 5 27.98 3.92 -0.07
CA ILE A 5 28.90 2.78 -0.12
C ILE A 5 28.17 1.44 0.09
N SER A 6 27.12 1.42 0.92
CA SER A 6 26.32 0.21 1.19
C SER A 6 25.42 -0.21 0.02
N VAL A 7 25.24 0.66 -0.97
CA VAL A 7 24.40 0.42 -2.14
C VAL A 7 25.23 -0.04 -3.34
N ILE A 8 26.48 0.45 -3.46
CA ILE A 8 27.37 0.10 -4.57
C ILE A 8 28.09 -1.22 -4.33
N LEU A 9 28.54 -1.48 -3.10
CA LEU A 9 29.28 -2.69 -2.75
C LEU A 9 28.30 -3.73 -2.22
N GLY A 10 27.49 -4.28 -3.12
CA GLY A 10 26.44 -5.26 -2.85
C GLY A 10 26.74 -6.10 -1.60
N GLY A 11 25.89 -5.93 -0.59
CA GLY A 11 25.99 -6.59 0.70
C GLY A 11 25.99 -8.11 0.54
N PHE A 12 27.18 -8.66 0.36
CA PHE A 12 27.50 -10.07 0.42
C PHE A 12 28.70 -10.19 1.38
N GLY A 13 28.43 -10.78 2.54
CA GLY A 13 29.36 -10.95 3.66
C GLY A 13 28.67 -10.48 4.95
N GLY A 14 28.12 -11.33 5.80
CA GLY A 14 28.41 -12.73 6.04
C GLY A 14 28.72 -12.85 7.52
N ASP A 15 27.71 -13.24 8.30
CA ASP A 15 27.86 -14.02 9.52
C ASP A 15 26.60 -14.89 9.62
N ASP A 16 26.83 -16.19 9.84
CA ASP A 16 25.84 -17.24 10.01
C ASP A 16 24.96 -17.00 11.24
N ALA A 17 24.08 -16.00 11.17
CA ALA A 17 22.78 -16.12 11.76
C ALA A 17 21.92 -16.81 10.71
N ALA A 18 21.63 -18.10 10.92
CA ALA A 18 20.50 -18.73 10.27
C ALA A 18 19.34 -17.73 10.37
N ALA A 19 18.94 -17.15 9.23
CA ALA A 19 17.71 -16.41 9.16
C ALA A 19 16.67 -17.40 9.65
N ALA A 20 16.21 -17.21 10.88
CA ALA A 20 14.98 -17.84 11.30
C ALA A 20 14.00 -17.43 10.21
N ALA A 21 13.61 -18.40 9.38
CA ALA A 21 12.37 -18.31 8.66
C ALA A 21 11.37 -18.12 9.78
N GLY A 22 11.08 -16.86 10.11
CA GLY A 22 10.01 -16.52 11.01
C GLY A 22 8.83 -17.27 10.46
N ASP A 23 8.25 -18.15 11.28
CA ASP A 23 7.01 -18.83 10.96
C ASP A 23 6.13 -17.76 10.33
N GLN A 24 5.84 -17.91 9.04
CA GLN A 24 4.76 -17.17 8.42
C GLN A 24 3.52 -17.78 9.05
N GLU A 25 3.22 -17.40 10.29
CA GLU A 25 1.96 -17.70 10.93
C GLU A 25 0.90 -17.34 9.90
N GLU A 26 0.07 -18.33 9.55
CA GLU A 26 -1.11 -18.14 8.71
C GLU A 26 -2.13 -17.31 9.50
N ARG A 27 -1.78 -16.04 9.72
CA ARG A 27 -2.64 -15.07 10.35
C ARG A 27 -3.79 -14.82 9.37
N PRO A 28 -5.04 -14.90 9.82
CA PRO A 28 -6.19 -14.67 8.96
C PRO A 28 -6.12 -13.24 8.41
N PHE A 29 -6.42 -13.07 7.12
CA PHE A 29 -6.54 -11.78 6.46
C PHE A 29 -7.88 -11.67 5.73
N LYS A 30 -8.40 -10.45 5.60
CA LYS A 30 -9.65 -10.20 4.88
C LYS A 30 -9.35 -10.12 3.39
N ARG A 31 -10.06 -10.89 2.56
CA ARG A 31 -9.94 -10.85 1.10
C ARG A 31 -11.21 -10.25 0.50
N GLY A 32 -11.05 -9.34 -0.46
CA GLY A 32 -12.15 -8.76 -1.23
C GLY A 32 -12.03 -8.99 -2.74
N SER A 33 -13.09 -8.68 -3.46
CA SER A 33 -13.12 -8.63 -4.92
C SER A 33 -13.05 -7.19 -5.47
N ALA A 34 -13.02 -7.05 -6.79
CA ALA A 34 -13.08 -5.74 -7.45
C ALA A 34 -14.42 -5.05 -7.19
N GLU A 35 -15.51 -5.81 -7.16
CA GLU A 35 -16.86 -5.33 -6.88
C GLU A 35 -17.00 -4.81 -5.45
N ASP A 36 -16.43 -5.53 -4.47
CA ASP A 36 -16.40 -5.07 -3.07
C ASP A 36 -15.65 -3.74 -2.96
N ALA A 37 -14.48 -3.64 -3.60
CA ALA A 37 -13.65 -2.43 -3.61
C ALA A 37 -14.38 -1.26 -4.28
N ALA A 38 -15.02 -1.50 -5.43
CA ALA A 38 -15.80 -0.50 -6.13
C ALA A 38 -16.98 0.00 -5.27
N PHE A 39 -17.70 -0.91 -4.62
CA PHE A 39 -18.81 -0.56 -3.73
C PHE A 39 -18.34 0.28 -2.53
N ILE A 40 -17.25 -0.12 -1.87
CA ILE A 40 -16.68 0.62 -0.74
C ILE A 40 -16.26 2.03 -1.19
N MET A 41 -15.54 2.15 -2.32
CA MET A 41 -15.04 3.44 -2.78
C MET A 41 -16.15 4.36 -3.33
N LYS A 42 -17.15 3.83 -4.02
CA LYS A 42 -18.29 4.60 -4.55
C LYS A 42 -19.13 5.24 -3.44
N ASN A 43 -19.20 4.60 -2.28
CA ASN A 43 -19.93 5.11 -1.12
C ASN A 43 -19.03 5.90 -0.16
N ALA A 44 -17.75 6.07 -0.48
CA ALA A 44 -16.82 6.82 0.35
C ALA A 44 -16.88 8.31 0.01
N SER A 45 -16.74 9.18 1.01
CA SER A 45 -16.64 10.63 0.79
C SER A 45 -15.26 11.03 0.27
N LYS A 46 -14.21 10.41 0.83
CA LYS A 46 -12.80 10.71 0.53
C LYS A 46 -11.97 9.43 0.40
N VAL A 47 -11.29 9.30 -0.74
CA VAL A 47 -10.40 8.19 -1.09
C VAL A 47 -9.00 8.74 -1.35
N ILE A 48 -8.03 8.29 -0.56
CA ILE A 48 -6.61 8.60 -0.78
C ILE A 48 -5.95 7.42 -1.46
N ILE A 49 -5.34 7.66 -2.62
CA ILE A 49 -4.67 6.63 -3.41
C ILE A 49 -3.20 6.61 -3.04
N VAL A 50 -2.62 5.44 -2.79
CA VAL A 50 -1.20 5.30 -2.46
C VAL A 50 -0.51 4.49 -3.54
N PRO A 51 0.17 5.16 -4.49
CA PRO A 51 0.90 4.48 -5.55
C PRO A 51 2.16 3.81 -5.01
N GLY A 52 2.49 2.64 -5.54
CA GLY A 52 3.75 1.96 -5.26
C GLY A 52 4.38 1.33 -6.48
N TYR A 53 5.52 0.69 -6.28
CA TYR A 53 6.31 0.07 -7.35
C TYR A 53 5.51 -0.94 -8.19
N GLY A 54 4.61 -1.70 -7.55
CA GLY A 54 3.76 -2.67 -8.24
C GLY A 54 2.82 -2.03 -9.27
N MET A 55 2.37 -0.79 -9.06
CA MET A 55 1.60 -0.03 -10.04
C MET A 55 2.42 0.23 -11.31
N ALA A 56 3.66 0.68 -11.13
CA ALA A 56 4.57 1.00 -12.22
C ALA A 56 4.94 -0.26 -13.02
N VAL A 57 5.22 -1.37 -12.34
CA VAL A 57 5.52 -2.66 -13.01
C VAL A 57 4.33 -3.14 -13.86
N ALA A 58 3.10 -2.99 -13.36
CA ALA A 58 1.90 -3.38 -14.09
C ALA A 58 1.46 -2.37 -15.17
N GLN A 59 2.12 -1.20 -15.25
CA GLN A 59 1.73 -0.10 -16.15
C GLN A 59 0.27 0.35 -15.92
N ALA A 60 -0.12 0.44 -14.64
CA ALA A 60 -1.50 0.69 -14.24
C ALA A 60 -1.87 2.18 -14.15
N GLN A 61 -0.94 3.11 -14.41
CA GLN A 61 -1.17 4.56 -14.24
C GLN A 61 -2.36 5.11 -15.02
N HIS A 62 -2.61 4.62 -16.23
CA HIS A 62 -3.74 5.06 -17.05
C HIS A 62 -5.07 4.55 -16.53
N ALA A 63 -5.13 3.26 -16.17
CA ALA A 63 -6.31 2.66 -15.57
C ALA A 63 -6.64 3.31 -14.21
N LEU A 64 -5.61 3.63 -13.43
CA LEU A 64 -5.78 4.32 -12.15
C LEU A 64 -6.35 5.73 -12.36
N LYS A 65 -5.83 6.47 -13.35
CA LYS A 65 -6.35 7.79 -13.69
C LYS A 65 -7.82 7.73 -14.09
N GLU A 66 -8.20 6.77 -14.93
CA GLU A 66 -9.60 6.53 -15.31
C GLU A 66 -10.48 6.20 -14.10
N MET A 67 -9.99 5.37 -13.17
CA MET A 67 -10.69 5.06 -11.91
C MET A 67 -10.90 6.32 -11.06
N CYS A 68 -9.88 7.17 -10.90
CA CYS A 68 -9.99 8.43 -10.18
C CYS A 68 -11.04 9.35 -10.81
N ASP A 69 -11.05 9.44 -12.14
CA ASP A 69 -11.96 10.31 -12.86
C ASP A 69 -13.42 9.82 -12.69
N LYS A 70 -13.68 8.52 -12.77
CA LYS A 70 -14.99 7.93 -12.46
C LYS A 70 -15.44 8.15 -11.02
N LEU A 71 -14.54 7.97 -10.04
CA LEU A 71 -14.87 8.24 -8.63
C LEU A 71 -15.27 9.71 -8.44
N LYS A 72 -14.59 10.65 -9.10
CA LYS A 72 -14.94 12.07 -9.08
C LYS A 72 -16.31 12.35 -9.71
N GLU A 73 -16.68 11.63 -10.78
CA GLU A 73 -18.02 11.71 -11.38
C GLU A 73 -19.12 11.24 -10.42
N GLU A 74 -18.82 10.26 -9.55
CA GLU A 74 -19.71 9.79 -8.48
C GLU A 74 -19.73 10.70 -7.24
N GLY A 75 -18.99 11.83 -7.27
CA GLY A 75 -18.92 12.79 -6.16
C GLY A 75 -17.93 12.43 -5.05
N VAL A 76 -17.06 11.44 -5.29
CA VAL A 76 -16.03 11.00 -4.35
C VAL A 76 -14.76 11.83 -4.51
N GLU A 77 -14.20 12.32 -3.40
CA GLU A 77 -12.93 13.03 -3.40
C GLU A 77 -11.76 12.03 -3.54
N ALA A 78 -11.32 11.77 -4.78
CA ALA A 78 -10.18 10.89 -5.08
C ALA A 78 -8.88 11.70 -5.24
N GLN A 79 -7.97 11.57 -4.25
CA GLN A 79 -6.67 12.25 -4.22
C GLN A 79 -5.51 11.30 -4.54
N VAL A 80 -4.56 11.75 -5.37
CA VAL A 80 -3.28 11.07 -5.58
C VAL A 80 -2.17 11.96 -5.01
N PRO A 81 -1.34 11.48 -4.07
CA PRO A 81 -0.27 12.22 -3.38
C PRO A 81 0.74 12.97 -4.26
N TYR A 82 0.79 12.71 -5.56
CA TYR A 82 1.72 13.37 -6.49
C TYR A 82 1.07 14.50 -7.30
N ASP A 83 -0.27 14.57 -7.35
CA ASP A 83 -0.99 15.60 -8.12
C ASP A 83 -0.89 16.98 -7.42
N GLU A 84 -0.61 16.98 -6.12
CA GLU A 84 -0.35 18.13 -5.27
C GLU A 84 0.94 17.83 -4.51
N VAL A 85 1.95 18.70 -4.58
CA VAL A 85 3.25 18.50 -3.90
C VAL A 85 3.01 18.63 -2.40
N PHE A 86 2.60 17.54 -1.76
CA PHE A 86 2.39 17.48 -0.32
C PHE A 86 3.65 17.00 0.39
N GLU A 87 3.92 17.60 1.54
CA GLU A 87 4.86 17.03 2.49
C GLU A 87 4.23 15.79 3.14
N LEU A 88 5.06 14.82 3.54
CA LEU A 88 4.57 13.55 4.10
C LEU A 88 3.76 13.76 5.39
N GLU A 89 4.12 14.79 6.15
CA GLU A 89 3.45 15.25 7.35
C GLU A 89 2.00 15.69 7.07
N ASP A 90 1.77 16.38 5.95
CA ASP A 90 0.45 16.86 5.53
C ASP A 90 -0.45 15.69 5.13
N ILE A 91 0.05 14.78 4.28
CA ILE A 91 -0.69 13.57 3.87
C ILE A 91 -1.02 12.67 5.05
N ASN A 92 -0.11 12.50 6.02
CA ASN A 92 -0.34 11.63 7.17
C ASN A 92 -1.47 12.14 8.08
N SER A 93 -1.63 13.46 8.16
CA SER A 93 -2.75 14.08 8.86
C SER A 93 -4.07 13.83 8.14
N ASP A 94 -4.04 13.78 6.81
CA ASP A 94 -5.19 13.58 5.94
C ASP A 94 -5.77 12.17 5.97
N PHE A 95 -4.95 11.13 6.20
CA PHE A 95 -5.45 9.76 6.33
C PHE A 95 -6.49 9.61 7.44
N ARG A 96 -6.38 10.37 8.54
CA ARG A 96 -7.36 10.35 9.64
C ARG A 96 -8.75 10.81 9.24
N ASN A 97 -8.84 11.62 8.20
CA ASN A 97 -10.08 12.16 7.66
C ASN A 97 -10.50 11.44 6.37
N SER A 98 -9.73 10.47 5.90
CA SER A 98 -10.06 9.64 4.75
C SER A 98 -10.86 8.40 5.17
N GLU A 99 -11.92 8.11 4.43
CA GLU A 99 -12.72 6.91 4.65
C GLU A 99 -12.03 5.68 4.03
N VAL A 100 -11.35 5.87 2.90
CA VAL A 100 -10.62 4.80 2.22
C VAL A 100 -9.19 5.21 1.86
N ALA A 101 -8.22 4.36 2.22
CA ALA A 101 -6.88 4.37 1.66
C ALA A 101 -6.72 3.24 0.64
N PHE A 102 -6.57 3.59 -0.64
CA PHE A 102 -6.42 2.65 -1.75
C PHE A 102 -4.93 2.46 -2.11
N VAL A 103 -4.31 1.41 -1.58
CA VAL A 103 -2.88 1.14 -1.74
C VAL A 103 -2.63 0.22 -2.94
N ILE A 104 -2.03 0.75 -3.99
CA ILE A 104 -1.78 0.03 -5.25
C ILE A 104 -0.30 -0.29 -5.44
N GLY A 105 0.07 -1.54 -5.16
CA GLY A 105 1.44 -2.03 -5.39
C GLY A 105 2.50 -1.42 -4.47
N ALA A 106 2.09 -0.83 -3.35
CA ALA A 106 2.97 -0.37 -2.28
C ALA A 106 3.04 -1.41 -1.15
N ASN A 107 4.19 -1.52 -0.49
CA ASN A 107 4.36 -2.42 0.65
C ASN A 107 5.21 -1.79 1.76
N ASP A 108 6.51 -1.62 1.52
CA ASP A 108 7.42 -1.15 2.58
C ASP A 108 7.13 0.31 2.99
N VAL A 109 6.68 1.15 2.06
CA VAL A 109 6.33 2.57 2.29
C VAL A 109 5.07 2.78 3.12
N THR A 110 4.32 1.72 3.40
CA THR A 110 3.13 1.75 4.27
C THR A 110 3.32 0.88 5.51
N ASN A 111 4.50 0.29 5.72
CA ASN A 111 4.70 -0.68 6.80
C ASN A 111 4.98 0.03 8.15
N PRO A 112 4.12 -0.13 9.18
CA PRO A 112 4.28 0.53 10.48
C PRO A 112 5.56 0.12 11.22
N ALA A 113 6.15 -1.03 10.88
CA ALA A 113 7.43 -1.48 11.46
C ALA A 113 8.55 -0.43 11.27
N ALA A 114 8.44 0.46 10.29
CA ALA A 114 9.36 1.59 10.14
C ALA A 114 9.33 2.58 11.33
N LYS A 115 8.24 2.62 12.10
CA LYS A 115 8.04 3.51 13.25
C LYS A 115 8.02 2.76 14.59
N THR A 116 7.50 1.53 14.59
CA THR A 116 7.20 0.80 15.84
C THR A 116 8.29 -0.20 16.24
N ASP A 117 9.07 -0.71 15.29
CA ASP A 117 10.05 -1.77 15.54
C ASP A 117 11.48 -1.28 15.27
N THR A 118 12.22 -0.96 16.33
CA THR A 118 13.62 -0.51 16.27
C THR A 118 14.59 -1.53 15.69
N THR A 119 14.18 -2.80 15.61
CA THR A 119 14.99 -3.89 15.03
C THR A 119 14.72 -4.10 13.54
N SER A 120 13.65 -3.49 13.02
CA SER A 120 13.25 -3.63 11.63
C SER A 120 14.29 -2.99 10.68
N PRO A 121 14.61 -3.63 9.53
CA PRO A 121 15.51 -3.07 8.54
C PRO A 121 14.99 -1.77 7.91
N ILE A 122 13.71 -1.46 8.07
CA ILE A 122 13.08 -0.22 7.58
C ILE A 122 12.85 0.81 8.70
N TYR A 123 13.32 0.57 9.93
CA TYR A 123 13.16 1.52 11.02
C TYR A 123 13.73 2.91 10.68
N GLY A 124 12.96 3.96 10.97
CA GLY A 124 13.27 5.35 10.65
C GLY A 124 13.03 5.74 9.18
N MET A 125 12.48 4.85 8.35
CA MET A 125 12.05 5.20 7.00
C MET A 125 10.77 6.05 7.07
N PRO A 126 10.66 7.14 6.30
CA PRO A 126 9.38 7.84 6.15
C PRO A 126 8.36 6.90 5.50
N VAL A 127 7.24 6.66 6.19
CA VAL A 127 6.13 5.83 5.73
C VAL A 127 4.81 6.60 5.82
N LEU A 128 3.86 6.18 4.99
CA LEU A 128 2.50 6.69 4.95
C LEU A 128 1.62 5.96 5.97
N ASP A 129 0.93 6.71 6.81
CA ASP A 129 0.09 6.22 7.89
C ASP A 129 -1.31 5.83 7.38
N VAL A 130 -1.33 4.99 6.34
CA VAL A 130 -2.56 4.49 5.71
C VAL A 130 -3.45 3.75 6.70
N GLU A 131 -2.87 3.23 7.79
CA GLU A 131 -3.57 2.57 8.88
C GLU A 131 -4.61 3.47 9.58
N ASN A 132 -4.44 4.79 9.50
CA ASN A 132 -5.33 5.77 10.11
C ASN A 132 -6.60 6.01 9.29
N ALA A 133 -6.68 5.51 8.05
CA ALA A 133 -7.90 5.59 7.25
C ALA A 133 -8.97 4.64 7.77
N GLY A 134 -10.24 4.95 7.47
CA GLY A 134 -11.38 4.13 7.87
C GLY A 134 -11.28 2.68 7.38
N THR A 135 -10.98 2.50 6.09
CA THR A 135 -10.73 1.21 5.44
C THR A 135 -9.48 1.30 4.56
N VAL A 136 -8.64 0.26 4.57
CA VAL A 136 -7.45 0.17 3.73
C VAL A 136 -7.61 -0.95 2.72
N LEU A 137 -7.54 -0.63 1.44
CA LEU A 137 -7.61 -1.59 0.34
C LEU A 137 -6.21 -1.80 -0.22
N PHE A 138 -5.66 -3.02 -0.09
CA PHE A 138 -4.32 -3.35 -0.59
C PHE A 138 -4.38 -4.20 -1.85
N ILE A 139 -3.84 -3.69 -2.96
CA ILE A 139 -3.68 -4.45 -4.20
C ILE A 139 -2.26 -5.01 -4.30
N LYS A 140 -2.16 -6.34 -4.37
CA LYS A 140 -0.92 -7.07 -4.64
C LYS A 140 -1.21 -8.47 -5.18
N ARG A 141 -0.22 -9.13 -5.79
CA ARG A 141 -0.40 -10.45 -6.43
C ARG A 141 -0.51 -11.64 -5.46
N SER A 142 0.06 -11.53 -4.26
CA SER A 142 0.15 -12.59 -3.25
C SER A 142 0.37 -11.98 -1.86
N MET A 143 0.48 -12.75 -0.78
CA MET A 143 0.82 -12.21 0.56
C MET A 143 2.33 -12.01 0.80
N GLY A 144 3.17 -12.12 -0.24
CA GLY A 144 4.63 -12.01 -0.10
C GLY A 144 5.13 -10.64 0.36
N SER A 145 6.35 -10.62 0.92
CA SER A 145 7.04 -9.43 1.40
C SER A 145 7.42 -8.44 0.29
N GLY A 146 7.77 -7.22 0.71
CA GLY A 146 8.25 -6.15 -0.16
C GLY A 146 9.74 -6.28 -0.47
N TYR A 147 10.36 -5.18 -0.86
CA TYR A 147 11.79 -5.13 -1.14
C TYR A 147 12.62 -5.40 0.12
N ALA A 148 12.17 -4.92 1.27
CA ALA A 148 12.83 -5.12 2.55
C ALA A 148 12.76 -6.56 3.09
N GLY A 149 12.01 -7.45 2.42
CA GLY A 149 11.92 -8.86 2.81
C GLY A 149 11.11 -9.13 4.08
N ILE A 150 10.53 -8.09 4.70
CA ILE A 150 9.72 -8.22 5.92
C ILE A 150 8.23 -8.32 5.62
N GLN A 151 7.50 -8.96 6.53
CA GLN A 151 6.04 -9.01 6.48
C GLN A 151 5.45 -7.66 6.90
N ASN A 152 4.34 -7.27 6.27
CA ASN A 152 3.62 -6.06 6.64
C ASN A 152 2.43 -6.42 7.52
N GLU A 153 2.45 -5.92 8.75
CA GLU A 153 1.40 -6.21 9.74
C GLU A 153 0.03 -5.65 9.34
N LEU A 154 -0.02 -4.63 8.48
CA LEU A 154 -1.29 -4.04 8.02
C LEU A 154 -2.18 -5.05 7.31
N PHE A 155 -1.60 -6.05 6.66
CA PHE A 155 -2.35 -7.05 5.91
C PHE A 155 -3.30 -7.88 6.80
N PHE A 156 -3.06 -7.89 8.11
CA PHE A 156 -3.82 -8.68 9.09
C PHE A 156 -4.70 -7.82 10.00
N ARG A 157 -4.76 -6.51 9.75
CA ARG A 157 -5.59 -5.61 10.56
C ARG A 157 -7.04 -5.65 10.14
N ASP A 158 -7.92 -5.33 11.09
CA ASP A 158 -9.37 -5.39 10.88
C ASP A 158 -9.89 -4.40 9.84
N ASN A 159 -9.29 -3.22 9.73
CA ASN A 159 -9.67 -2.24 8.72
C ASN A 159 -9.02 -2.49 7.35
N THR A 160 -8.21 -3.55 7.19
CA THR A 160 -7.52 -3.84 5.94
C THR A 160 -8.20 -4.96 5.17
N MET A 161 -8.38 -4.74 3.86
CA MET A 161 -8.87 -5.74 2.91
C MET A 161 -7.84 -5.94 1.79
N MET A 162 -7.53 -7.21 1.51
CA MET A 162 -6.57 -7.63 0.49
C MET A 162 -7.28 -7.93 -0.83
N LEU A 163 -6.88 -7.21 -1.88
CA LEU A 163 -7.34 -7.36 -3.26
C LEU A 163 -6.24 -8.08 -4.05
N LEU A 164 -6.30 -9.42 -4.05
CA LEU A 164 -5.22 -10.25 -4.60
C LEU A 164 -5.32 -10.41 -6.12
N SER A 165 -4.58 -9.61 -6.87
CA SER A 165 -4.51 -9.64 -8.34
C SER A 165 -3.30 -8.85 -8.87
N ASP A 166 -3.11 -8.87 -10.19
CA ASP A 166 -2.29 -7.88 -10.88
C ASP A 166 -2.88 -6.47 -10.70
N ALA A 167 -2.02 -5.47 -10.55
CA ALA A 167 -2.46 -4.12 -10.22
C ALA A 167 -3.30 -3.48 -11.33
N LYS A 168 -2.88 -3.62 -12.59
CA LYS A 168 -3.62 -3.05 -13.72
C LYS A 168 -4.95 -3.78 -13.89
N LYS A 169 -4.94 -5.11 -13.84
CA LYS A 169 -6.17 -5.91 -13.96
C LYS A 169 -7.19 -5.57 -12.88
N MET A 170 -6.76 -5.49 -11.61
CA MET A 170 -7.66 -5.15 -10.50
C MET A 170 -8.32 -3.79 -10.69
N VAL A 171 -7.53 -2.78 -11.08
CA VAL A 171 -8.05 -1.43 -11.32
C VAL A 171 -9.03 -1.43 -12.50
N GLU A 172 -8.72 -2.11 -13.61
CA GLU A 172 -9.64 -2.23 -14.75
C GLU A 172 -10.97 -2.90 -14.36
N ASP A 173 -10.92 -3.92 -13.49
CA ASP A 173 -12.12 -4.62 -13.03
C ASP A 173 -12.94 -3.75 -12.03
N ILE A 174 -12.27 -2.95 -11.20
CA ILE A 174 -12.92 -1.92 -10.36
C ILE A 174 -13.59 -0.87 -11.25
N VAL A 175 -12.89 -0.36 -12.26
CA VAL A 175 -13.42 0.64 -13.22
C VAL A 175 -14.67 0.13 -13.92
N LYS A 176 -14.75 -1.16 -14.26
CA LYS A 176 -15.97 -1.76 -14.85
C LYS A 176 -17.13 -1.85 -13.86
N SER A 177 -16.84 -1.83 -12.56
CA SER A 177 -17.80 -2.00 -11.47
C SER A 177 -18.24 -0.68 -10.83
N LEU A 178 -17.55 0.43 -11.15
CA LEU A 178 -17.93 1.81 -10.79
C LEU A 178 -18.96 2.36 -11.79
#